data_AF-A0A1G3QKL0-F1
#
_entry.id   AF-A0A1G3QKL0-F1
#
_cell.length_a   1.000
_cell.length_b   1.000
_cell.length_c   1.000
_cell.angle_alpha   90.00
_cell.angle_beta   90.00
_cell.angle_gamma   90.00
#
_symmetry.space_group_name_H-M   'P 1'
#
loop_
_entity.id
_entity.type
_entity.pdbx_description
1 polymer ?
#
loop_
_entity_poly.entity_id
_entity_poly.type
_entity_poly.pdbx_seq_one_letter_code
_entity_poly.pdbx_strand_id
1 'polypeptide(L)'
;MGASAKAVPTVEKFPEFLENFSKDIEKKTIFSIEKFLNENTVYKLRPEETRKKIQCDIDDILKNLTNGFRTIDTYAKFLYLTDNEKYHTVKSILNISLLINHFRSSIDNRYFSFLTTLLEKESNKLQFKHDIHIITWNYDLQWEFALMKLRGIQSLTDIENYLGTDNDAEFHLPLYRLNGKIGYQMSGETPMPILEEIDFENDPLANYNERILRFYLNTHNNSAKSYFQFAWEDNKERAQACKRLAETDILIVIGYSFPDFNREIDRQLFKAFLPNLPGKQKTLVIQNTEKNIKNVKERCENIMDRVVGLSNYIESTDEDQFHLHFTDKKPVAGYVS
;
A
#
# COMPACT_ATOMS: atom_id res chain seq x y z
N MET A 1 -15.08 5.68 1.42
CA MET A 1 -13.74 6.14 1.01
C MET A 1 -12.71 5.20 1.61
N GLY A 2 -11.66 4.87 0.87
CA GLY A 2 -10.45 4.27 1.44
C GLY A 2 -9.55 5.34 2.09
N ALA A 3 -8.70 4.94 3.02
CA ALA A 3 -7.69 5.84 3.62
C ALA A 3 -6.80 6.52 2.56
N SER A 4 -6.69 5.93 1.37
CA SER A 4 -5.94 6.46 0.22
C SER A 4 -6.79 6.77 -1.01
N ALA A 5 -8.09 7.01 -0.86
CA ALA A 5 -9.00 7.24 -1.99
C ALA A 5 -8.60 8.44 -2.89
N LYS A 6 -7.77 9.36 -2.39
CA LYS A 6 -7.22 10.48 -3.16
C LYS A 6 -5.96 10.11 -3.96
N ALA A 7 -5.27 9.03 -3.59
CA ALA A 7 -3.97 8.63 -4.15
C ALA A 7 -4.04 7.38 -5.04
N VAL A 8 -5.03 6.51 -4.81
CA VAL A 8 -5.25 5.27 -5.57
C VAL A 8 -6.72 5.21 -6.00
N PRO A 9 -7.03 4.87 -7.27
CA PRO A 9 -8.40 4.71 -7.73
C PRO A 9 -9.10 3.58 -6.95
N THR A 10 -10.40 3.75 -6.71
CA THR A 10 -11.24 2.65 -6.21
C THR A 10 -11.37 1.56 -7.28
N VAL A 11 -11.64 0.32 -6.88
CA VAL A 11 -11.77 -0.85 -7.79
C VAL A 11 -12.67 -0.54 -9.00
N GLU A 12 -13.80 0.12 -8.78
CA GLU A 12 -14.76 0.49 -9.83
C GLU A 12 -14.23 1.53 -10.83
N LYS A 13 -13.25 2.34 -10.44
CA LYS A 13 -12.66 3.42 -11.26
C LYS A 13 -11.38 3.01 -11.99
N PHE A 14 -10.91 1.78 -11.79
CA PHE A 14 -9.70 1.30 -12.48
C PHE A 14 -9.78 1.32 -14.01
N PRO A 15 -10.90 0.95 -14.66
CA PRO A 15 -11.00 1.05 -16.12
C PRO A 15 -10.80 2.49 -16.62
N GLU A 16 -11.54 3.45 -16.06
CA GLU A 16 -11.42 4.88 -16.40
C GLU A 16 -10.00 5.40 -16.13
N PHE A 17 -9.41 4.99 -15.00
CA PHE A 17 -8.04 5.33 -14.66
C PHE A 17 -7.02 4.85 -15.71
N LEU A 18 -7.12 3.58 -16.13
CA LEU A 18 -6.23 3.01 -17.15
C LEU A 18 -6.45 3.63 -18.53
N GLU A 19 -7.69 3.97 -18.90
CA GLU A 19 -7.99 4.72 -20.13
C GLU A 19 -7.31 6.09 -20.15
N ASN A 20 -7.39 6.83 -19.03
CA ASN A 20 -6.74 8.14 -18.91
C ASN A 20 -5.22 8.01 -18.92
N PHE A 21 -4.67 6.99 -18.27
CA PHE A 21 -3.26 6.67 -18.33
C PHE A 21 -2.80 6.32 -19.76
N SER A 22 -3.57 5.53 -20.51
CA SER A 22 -3.28 5.23 -21.92
C SER A 22 -3.23 6.50 -22.78
N LYS A 23 -4.21 7.42 -22.61
CA LYS A 23 -4.23 8.72 -23.29
C LYS A 23 -3.01 9.59 -22.97
N ASP A 24 -2.50 9.52 -21.74
CA ASP A 24 -1.28 10.25 -21.35
C ASP A 24 -0.04 9.71 -22.08
N ILE A 25 0.05 8.38 -22.24
CA ILE A 25 1.09 7.74 -23.05
C ILE A 25 1.02 8.19 -24.50
N GLU A 26 -0.18 8.20 -25.09
CA GLU A 26 -0.42 8.62 -26.48
C GLU A 26 0.02 10.06 -26.72
N LYS A 27 -0.41 10.97 -25.84
CA LYS A 27 -0.09 12.41 -25.90
C LYS A 27 1.37 12.72 -25.54
N LYS A 28 2.16 11.72 -25.14
CA LYS A 28 3.54 11.87 -24.67
C LYS A 28 3.66 12.83 -23.47
N THR A 29 2.62 12.92 -22.64
CA THR A 29 2.69 13.65 -21.36
C THR A 29 3.50 12.88 -20.32
N ILE A 30 3.72 11.58 -20.56
CA ILE A 30 4.65 10.70 -19.85
C ILE A 30 5.52 9.96 -20.86
N PHE A 31 6.69 9.49 -20.39
CA PHE A 31 7.66 8.79 -21.23
C PHE A 31 8.14 9.60 -22.46
N SER A 32 8.23 10.94 -22.32
CA SER A 32 8.81 11.80 -23.34
C SER A 32 10.29 11.45 -23.58
N ILE A 33 10.71 11.53 -24.85
CA ILE A 33 11.93 10.87 -25.37
C ILE A 33 13.16 11.78 -25.32
N GLU A 34 13.02 13.02 -24.86
CA GLU A 34 14.04 14.05 -25.08
C GLU A 34 15.32 13.86 -24.24
N LYS A 35 15.26 13.06 -23.16
CA LYS A 35 16.41 12.76 -22.29
C LYS A 35 16.39 11.30 -21.84
N PHE A 36 16.90 10.40 -22.66
CA PHE A 36 17.43 9.12 -22.15
C PHE A 36 18.95 9.23 -22.17
N LEU A 37 19.56 9.32 -20.99
CA LEU A 37 21.00 9.41 -20.84
C LEU A 37 21.57 8.01 -20.77
N ASN A 38 22.48 7.71 -21.69
CA ASN A 38 23.43 6.58 -21.73
C ASN A 38 22.98 5.26 -22.38
N GLU A 39 23.79 4.88 -23.37
CA GLU A 39 23.72 3.66 -24.19
C GLU A 39 24.29 2.40 -23.49
N ASN A 40 24.71 2.49 -22.22
CA ASN A 40 25.48 1.46 -21.54
C ASN A 40 24.63 0.55 -20.64
N THR A 41 23.64 -0.14 -21.21
CA THR A 41 22.96 -1.23 -20.50
C THR A 41 22.84 -2.48 -21.36
N VAL A 42 22.88 -3.63 -20.69
CA VAL A 42 22.78 -5.00 -21.25
C VAL A 42 21.60 -5.17 -22.23
N TYR A 43 20.56 -4.33 -22.10
CA TYR A 43 19.46 -4.20 -23.06
C TYR A 43 19.47 -2.79 -23.65
N LYS A 44 19.50 -2.69 -24.98
CA LYS A 44 19.31 -1.41 -25.68
C LYS A 44 17.86 -0.97 -25.47
N LEU A 45 17.61 -0.09 -24.50
CA LEU A 45 16.31 0.52 -24.26
C LEU A 45 15.85 1.19 -25.57
N ARG A 46 14.67 0.83 -26.05
CA ARG A 46 14.02 1.47 -27.19
C ARG A 46 12.74 2.14 -26.69
N PRO A 47 12.81 3.40 -26.23
CA PRO A 47 11.72 4.03 -25.50
C PRO A 47 10.39 4.01 -26.25
N GLU A 48 10.41 4.31 -27.55
CA GLU A 48 9.19 4.32 -28.37
C GLU A 48 8.58 2.94 -28.56
N GLU A 49 9.39 1.91 -28.73
CA GLU A 49 8.90 0.52 -28.83
C GLU A 49 8.35 0.06 -27.48
N THR A 50 9.02 0.41 -26.39
CA THR A 50 8.60 0.08 -25.02
C THR A 50 7.29 0.77 -24.68
N ARG A 51 7.16 2.06 -25.03
CA ARG A 51 5.95 2.87 -24.86
C ARG A 51 4.76 2.26 -25.61
N LYS A 52 4.95 1.86 -26.87
CA LYS A 52 3.92 1.16 -27.65
C LYS A 52 3.52 -0.18 -27.03
N LYS A 53 4.50 -0.93 -26.50
CA LYS A 53 4.23 -2.21 -25.83
C LYS A 53 3.38 -2.02 -24.56
N ILE A 54 3.73 -1.04 -23.71
CA ILE A 54 2.93 -0.66 -22.54
C ILE A 54 1.50 -0.29 -22.96
N GLN A 55 1.35 0.49 -24.03
CA GLN A 55 0.04 0.87 -24.55
C GLN A 55 -0.78 -0.36 -25.00
N CYS A 56 -0.17 -1.27 -25.76
CA CYS A 56 -0.83 -2.52 -26.17
C CYS A 56 -1.25 -3.38 -24.97
N ASP A 57 -0.43 -3.46 -23.93
CA ASP A 57 -0.77 -4.23 -22.72
C ASP A 57 -1.93 -3.57 -21.95
N ILE A 58 -1.99 -2.24 -21.88
CA ILE A 58 -3.13 -1.51 -21.29
C ILE A 58 -4.40 -1.76 -22.10
N ASP A 59 -4.33 -1.70 -23.44
CA ASP A 59 -5.47 -1.96 -24.31
C ASP A 59 -6.00 -3.39 -24.14
N ASP A 60 -5.12 -4.39 -24.01
CA ASP A 60 -5.50 -5.77 -23.70
C ASP A 60 -6.19 -5.87 -22.34
N ILE A 61 -5.66 -5.20 -21.30
CA ILE A 61 -6.29 -5.17 -19.97
C ILE A 61 -7.70 -4.56 -20.06
N LEU A 62 -7.84 -3.38 -20.68
CA LEU A 62 -9.13 -2.69 -20.83
C LEU A 62 -10.14 -3.53 -21.61
N LYS A 63 -9.69 -4.21 -22.67
CA LYS A 63 -10.52 -5.15 -23.43
C LYS A 63 -11.02 -6.31 -22.56
N ASN A 64 -10.19 -6.85 -21.67
CA ASN A 64 -10.62 -7.95 -20.80
C ASN A 64 -11.56 -7.46 -19.67
N LEU A 65 -11.32 -6.27 -19.12
CA LEU A 65 -12.19 -5.66 -18.12
C LEU A 65 -13.61 -5.42 -18.67
N THR A 66 -13.70 -4.96 -19.93
CA THR A 66 -14.97 -4.72 -20.63
C THR A 66 -15.66 -6.03 -21.07
N ASN A 67 -14.90 -7.09 -21.36
CA ASN A 67 -15.42 -8.38 -21.85
C ASN A 67 -15.76 -9.42 -20.77
N GLY A 68 -16.00 -8.99 -19.52
CA GLY A 68 -16.70 -9.83 -18.54
C GLY A 68 -16.07 -9.94 -17.16
N PHE A 69 -14.80 -9.56 -16.97
CA PHE A 69 -14.17 -9.63 -15.65
C PHE A 69 -14.65 -8.52 -14.68
N ARG A 70 -15.20 -7.41 -15.18
CA ARG A 70 -15.77 -6.26 -14.44
C ARG A 70 -14.81 -5.51 -13.50
N THR A 71 -13.87 -6.18 -12.85
CA THR A 71 -12.87 -5.58 -11.95
C THR A 71 -11.47 -6.10 -12.26
N ILE A 72 -10.47 -5.28 -11.92
CA ILE A 72 -9.07 -5.64 -12.08
C ILE A 72 -8.68 -6.85 -11.22
N ASP A 73 -9.22 -6.96 -10.01
CA ASP A 73 -8.95 -8.10 -9.12
C ASP A 73 -9.46 -9.41 -9.71
N THR A 74 -10.65 -9.40 -10.34
CA THR A 74 -11.23 -10.60 -10.95
C THR A 74 -10.41 -11.04 -12.16
N TYR A 75 -9.96 -10.09 -12.99
CA TYR A 75 -9.09 -10.39 -14.12
C TYR A 75 -7.72 -10.90 -13.66
N ALA A 76 -7.11 -10.23 -12.68
CA ALA A 76 -5.82 -10.65 -12.13
C ALA A 76 -5.90 -12.03 -11.49
N LYS A 77 -6.99 -12.36 -10.77
CA LYS A 77 -7.18 -13.69 -10.19
C LYS A 77 -7.31 -14.76 -11.28
N PHE A 78 -8.01 -14.46 -12.36
CA PHE A 78 -8.10 -15.37 -13.50
C PHE A 78 -6.72 -15.63 -14.12
N LEU A 79 -5.95 -14.58 -14.39
CA LEU A 79 -4.60 -14.73 -14.94
C LEU A 79 -3.66 -15.48 -13.99
N TYR A 80 -3.73 -15.21 -12.68
CA TYR A 80 -2.97 -15.96 -11.68
C TYR A 80 -3.19 -17.48 -11.77
N LEU A 81 -4.40 -17.91 -12.16
CA LEU A 81 -4.75 -19.33 -12.30
C LEU A 81 -4.47 -19.91 -13.68
N THR A 82 -4.25 -19.08 -14.71
CA THR A 82 -4.29 -19.52 -16.12
C THR A 82 -3.10 -19.09 -16.96
N ASP A 83 -2.50 -17.93 -16.67
CA ASP A 83 -1.44 -17.30 -17.46
C ASP A 83 -0.54 -16.45 -16.57
N ASN A 84 0.55 -17.06 -16.09
CA ASN A 84 1.49 -16.42 -15.18
C ASN A 84 2.26 -15.26 -15.84
N GLU A 85 2.52 -15.31 -17.14
CA GLU A 85 3.24 -14.24 -17.85
C GLU A 85 2.37 -12.99 -17.91
N LYS A 86 1.12 -13.11 -18.39
CA LYS A 86 0.18 -11.99 -18.41
C LYS A 86 -0.15 -11.48 -17.01
N TYR A 87 -0.22 -12.36 -16.02
CA TYR A 87 -0.39 -11.95 -14.62
C TYR A 87 0.70 -10.96 -14.19
N HIS A 88 1.97 -11.27 -14.48
CA HIS A 88 3.09 -10.37 -14.18
C HIS A 88 3.06 -9.09 -15.01
N THR A 89 2.64 -9.14 -16.27
CA THR A 89 2.38 -7.94 -17.08
C THR A 89 1.35 -7.02 -16.43
N VAL A 90 0.20 -7.55 -16.01
CA VAL A 90 -0.83 -6.77 -15.30
C VAL A 90 -0.25 -6.13 -14.04
N LYS A 91 0.48 -6.90 -13.22
CA LYS A 91 1.13 -6.36 -12.02
C LYS A 91 2.12 -5.23 -12.34
N SER A 92 2.87 -5.34 -13.44
CA SER A 92 3.82 -4.31 -13.86
C SER A 92 3.11 -3.04 -14.31
N ILE A 93 2.04 -3.17 -15.10
CA ILE A 93 1.22 -2.03 -15.56
C ILE A 93 0.56 -1.32 -14.38
N LEU A 94 0.00 -2.07 -13.42
CA LEU A 94 -0.60 -1.50 -12.22
C LEU A 94 0.44 -0.77 -11.36
N ASN A 95 1.60 -1.38 -11.13
CA ASN A 95 2.67 -0.75 -10.36
C ASN A 95 3.09 0.60 -10.97
N ILE A 96 3.36 0.63 -12.28
CA ILE A 96 3.83 1.84 -12.97
C ILE A 96 2.74 2.91 -13.05
N SER A 97 1.53 2.55 -13.46
CA SER A 97 0.43 3.51 -13.60
C SER A 97 0.08 4.14 -12.26
N LEU A 98 -0.02 3.35 -11.20
CA LEU A 98 -0.29 3.84 -9.85
C LEU A 98 0.87 4.68 -9.31
N LEU A 99 2.13 4.29 -9.57
CA LEU A 99 3.29 5.10 -9.18
C LEU A 99 3.23 6.49 -9.82
N ILE A 100 3.00 6.55 -11.14
CA ILE A 100 2.88 7.83 -11.87
C ILE A 100 1.70 8.65 -11.34
N ASN A 101 0.56 8.01 -11.04
CA ASN A 101 -0.57 8.69 -10.42
C ASN A 101 -0.21 9.26 -9.05
N HIS A 102 0.52 8.49 -8.26
CA HIS A 102 0.96 8.88 -6.93
C HIS A 102 1.90 10.10 -6.98
N PHE A 103 2.85 10.14 -7.92
CA PHE A 103 3.70 11.31 -8.19
C PHE A 103 2.90 12.58 -8.52
N ARG A 104 1.75 12.43 -9.18
CA ARG A 104 0.88 13.55 -9.58
C ARG A 104 -0.11 13.95 -8.49
N SER A 105 -0.26 13.12 -7.46
CA SER A 105 -1.20 13.33 -6.36
C SER A 105 -0.50 14.04 -5.21
N SER A 106 -1.22 14.86 -4.45
CA SER A 106 -0.67 15.41 -3.22
C SER A 106 -0.62 14.36 -2.11
N ILE A 107 0.31 14.55 -1.16
CA ILE A 107 0.31 13.82 0.10
C ILE A 107 -1.01 14.15 0.81
N ASP A 108 -1.73 13.12 1.24
CA ASP A 108 -2.92 13.26 2.05
C ASP A 108 -2.49 13.68 3.46
N ASN A 109 -2.83 14.92 3.83
CA ASN A 109 -2.45 15.54 5.10
C ASN A 109 -2.85 14.71 6.34
N ARG A 110 -3.80 13.78 6.21
CA ARG A 110 -4.18 12.87 7.31
C ARG A 110 -3.02 12.00 7.78
N TYR A 111 -2.19 11.50 6.86
CA TYR A 111 -1.01 10.72 7.21
C TYR A 111 0.02 11.56 7.98
N PHE A 112 0.28 12.78 7.49
CA PHE A 112 1.19 13.71 8.16
C PHE A 112 0.66 14.10 9.54
N SER A 113 -0.59 14.53 9.62
CA SER A 113 -1.25 14.89 10.88
C SER A 113 -1.23 13.72 11.88
N PHE A 114 -1.49 12.50 11.41
CA PHE A 114 -1.47 11.30 12.24
C PHE A 114 -0.06 11.04 12.80
N LEU A 115 0.97 11.03 11.95
CA LEU A 115 2.37 10.87 12.41
C LEU A 115 2.75 11.96 13.44
N THR A 116 2.43 13.23 13.18
CA THR A 116 2.75 14.32 14.12
C THR A 116 2.05 14.20 15.46
N THR A 117 0.84 13.62 15.50
CA THR A 117 0.13 13.39 16.76
C THR A 117 0.71 12.23 17.54
N LEU A 118 1.11 11.16 16.86
CA LEU A 118 1.60 9.93 17.47
C LEU A 118 3.04 10.02 17.97
N LEU A 119 3.83 10.89 17.37
CA LEU A 119 5.25 11.01 17.67
C LEU A 119 5.50 12.05 18.76
N GLU A 120 6.51 11.79 19.57
CA GLU A 120 7.06 12.70 20.55
C GLU A 120 8.58 12.70 20.49
N LYS A 121 9.17 13.72 21.10
CA LYS A 121 10.62 13.88 21.19
C LYS A 121 11.05 13.78 22.65
N GLU A 122 11.75 12.71 23.00
CA GLU A 122 12.35 12.51 24.32
C GLU A 122 13.88 12.44 24.17
N SER A 123 14.62 13.25 24.92
CA SER A 123 16.09 13.24 24.91
C SER A 123 16.72 13.35 23.50
N ASN A 124 16.11 14.17 22.64
CA ASN A 124 16.42 14.33 21.22
C ASN A 124 16.11 13.16 20.28
N LYS A 125 15.57 12.06 20.78
CA LYS A 125 15.12 10.92 19.97
C LYS A 125 13.64 11.03 19.65
N LEU A 126 13.27 10.66 18.43
CA LEU A 126 11.88 10.58 17.99
C LEU A 126 11.33 9.20 18.38
N GLN A 127 10.19 9.15 19.08
CA GLN A 127 9.55 7.89 19.46
C GLN A 127 8.02 8.00 19.40
N PHE A 128 7.33 6.86 19.44
CA PHE A 128 5.88 6.84 19.60
C PHE A 128 5.48 7.09 21.05
N LYS A 129 4.44 7.92 21.25
CA LYS A 129 3.81 8.14 22.56
C LYS A 129 3.20 6.86 23.15
N HIS A 130 2.83 5.92 22.29
CA HIS A 130 2.11 4.70 22.63
C HIS A 130 2.60 3.55 21.75
N ASP A 131 2.40 2.32 22.21
CA ASP A 131 2.68 1.13 21.40
C ASP A 131 1.64 1.01 20.28
N ILE A 132 2.01 1.43 19.07
CA ILE A 132 1.12 1.53 17.91
C ILE A 132 1.73 0.71 16.79
N HIS A 133 0.92 -0.13 16.17
CA HIS A 133 1.28 -0.89 14.99
C HIS A 133 0.32 -0.56 13.84
N ILE A 134 0.84 -0.41 12.63
CA ILE A 134 0.05 -0.03 11.45
C ILE A 134 0.01 -1.22 10.51
N ILE A 135 -1.19 -1.64 10.13
CA ILE A 135 -1.40 -2.69 9.13
C ILE A 135 -2.17 -2.08 7.96
N THR A 136 -1.68 -2.24 6.74
CA THR A 136 -2.27 -1.62 5.55
C THR A 136 -2.43 -2.60 4.40
N TRP A 137 -3.59 -2.50 3.73
CA TRP A 137 -3.86 -3.09 2.42
C TRP A 137 -3.51 -2.15 1.26
N ASN A 138 -3.23 -0.87 1.56
CA ASN A 138 -3.05 0.15 0.54
C ASN A 138 -1.69 0.00 -0.14
N TYR A 139 -1.69 0.22 -1.46
CA TYR A 139 -0.51 0.09 -2.29
C TYR A 139 0.35 1.35 -2.35
N ASP A 140 -0.17 2.50 -1.94
CA ASP A 140 0.51 3.79 -2.08
C ASP A 140 1.70 4.00 -1.11
N LEU A 141 2.39 5.12 -1.34
CA LEU A 141 3.55 5.58 -0.60
C LEU A 141 3.25 6.74 0.37
N GLN A 142 1.98 6.89 0.82
CA GLN A 142 1.60 8.02 1.70
C GLN A 142 2.35 8.01 3.04
N TRP A 143 2.65 6.83 3.59
CA TRP A 143 3.44 6.69 4.82
C TRP A 143 4.89 7.12 4.63
N GLU A 144 5.53 6.63 3.57
CA GLU A 144 6.88 6.99 3.15
C GLU A 144 6.98 8.51 3.02
N PHE A 145 6.08 9.13 2.27
CA PHE A 145 6.16 10.57 2.00
C PHE A 145 5.85 11.43 3.21
N ALA A 146 4.87 11.04 4.02
CA ALA A 146 4.58 11.74 5.26
C ALA A 146 5.79 11.70 6.21
N LEU A 147 6.48 10.55 6.29
CA LEU A 147 7.68 10.40 7.12
C LEU A 147 8.89 11.13 6.51
N MET A 148 9.09 11.07 5.20
CA MET A 148 10.11 11.83 4.47
C MET A 148 9.98 13.32 4.75
N LYS A 149 8.76 13.86 4.62
CA LYS A 149 8.46 15.27 4.92
C LYS A 149 8.73 15.62 6.38
N LEU A 150 8.34 14.75 7.31
CA LEU A 150 8.57 14.96 8.75
C LEU A 150 10.07 14.99 9.10
N ARG A 151 10.87 14.16 8.43
CA ARG A 151 12.30 13.95 8.72
C ARG A 151 13.25 14.76 7.84
N GLY A 152 12.75 15.39 6.78
CA GLY A 152 13.57 16.04 5.76
C GLY A 152 14.40 15.04 4.93
N ILE A 153 13.87 13.83 4.70
CA ILE A 153 14.52 12.78 3.89
C ILE A 153 14.08 12.93 2.43
N GLN A 154 15.01 12.79 1.49
CA GLN A 154 14.79 12.96 0.04
C GLN A 154 15.04 11.67 -0.77
N SER A 155 15.13 10.52 -0.09
CA SER A 155 15.43 9.24 -0.71
C SER A 155 14.45 8.18 -0.21
N LEU A 156 13.87 7.43 -1.14
CA LEU A 156 13.07 6.26 -0.78
C LEU A 156 13.95 5.13 -0.24
N THR A 157 15.20 5.05 -0.67
CA THR A 157 16.14 4.08 -0.08
C THR A 157 16.40 4.41 1.39
N ASP A 158 16.56 5.68 1.73
CA ASP A 158 16.84 6.09 3.10
C ASP A 158 15.62 5.95 4.00
N ILE A 159 14.41 6.18 3.47
CA ILE A 159 13.18 6.01 4.26
C ILE A 159 12.95 4.56 4.66
N GLU A 160 13.38 3.58 3.86
CA GLU A 160 13.26 2.16 4.21
C GLU A 160 14.00 1.84 5.52
N ASN A 161 15.08 2.54 5.88
CA ASN A 161 15.72 2.33 7.19
C ASN A 161 14.79 2.68 8.36
N TYR A 162 13.79 3.52 8.15
CA TYR A 162 12.81 3.90 9.17
C TYR A 162 11.51 3.06 9.07
N LEU A 163 11.38 2.20 8.07
CA LEU A 163 10.21 1.37 7.78
C LEU A 163 10.59 -0.12 7.88
N GLY A 164 9.71 -0.96 8.42
CA GLY A 164 10.01 -2.40 8.59
C GLY A 164 10.97 -2.75 9.74
N THR A 165 11.06 -4.02 10.10
CA THR A 165 11.45 -4.48 11.46
C THR A 165 12.94 -4.41 11.85
N ASP A 166 13.80 -3.70 11.12
CA ASP A 166 15.23 -3.66 11.42
C ASP A 166 15.57 -2.71 12.58
N ASN A 167 16.42 -3.19 13.50
CA ASN A 167 16.63 -2.59 14.82
C ASN A 167 17.68 -1.46 14.86
N ASP A 168 18.34 -1.15 13.74
CA ASP A 168 19.50 -0.26 13.74
C ASP A 168 19.13 1.23 13.55
N ALA A 169 17.87 1.54 13.25
CA ALA A 169 17.41 2.91 13.14
C ALA A 169 17.07 3.53 14.50
N GLU A 170 17.36 4.82 14.64
CA GLU A 170 17.02 5.62 15.83
C GLU A 170 15.50 5.66 16.08
N PHE A 171 14.71 5.46 15.03
CA PHE A 171 13.26 5.41 15.06
C PHE A 171 12.77 4.42 14.01
N HIS A 172 11.76 3.63 14.36
CA HIS A 172 11.13 2.67 13.47
C HIS A 172 9.60 2.83 13.47
N LEU A 173 9.00 2.95 12.28
CA LEU A 173 7.55 2.91 12.06
C LEU A 173 7.10 1.44 11.86
N PRO A 174 6.40 0.83 12.82
CA PRO A 174 5.94 -0.56 12.72
C PRO A 174 4.78 -0.68 11.73
N LEU A 175 5.13 -0.74 10.45
CA LEU A 175 4.23 -0.76 9.31
C LEU A 175 4.27 -2.15 8.64
N TYR A 176 3.10 -2.79 8.54
CA TYR A 176 2.90 -4.07 7.88
C TYR A 176 1.98 -3.90 6.65
N ARG A 177 2.53 -4.15 5.46
CA ARG A 177 1.91 -4.05 4.13
C ARG A 177 1.48 -5.43 3.63
N LEU A 178 0.19 -5.73 3.77
CA LEU A 178 -0.38 -7.03 3.42
C LEU A 178 -0.35 -7.35 1.91
N ASN A 179 -0.23 -6.30 1.09
CA ASN A 179 -0.25 -6.31 -0.38
C ASN A 179 1.02 -5.71 -1.02
N GLY A 180 2.09 -5.53 -0.24
CA GLY A 180 3.28 -4.80 -0.68
C GLY A 180 2.99 -3.32 -0.97
N LYS A 181 3.72 -2.73 -1.92
CA LYS A 181 3.56 -1.33 -2.34
C LYS A 181 3.96 -1.10 -3.81
N ILE A 182 3.43 -0.03 -4.40
CA ILE A 182 3.85 0.50 -5.71
C ILE A 182 5.23 1.15 -5.60
N GLY A 183 5.92 1.34 -6.72
CA GLY A 183 7.24 1.96 -6.75
C GLY A 183 8.38 1.05 -6.34
N TYR A 184 8.13 -0.23 -6.06
CA TYR A 184 9.13 -1.19 -5.61
C TYR A 184 9.17 -2.45 -6.47
N GLN A 185 10.36 -3.03 -6.58
CA GLN A 185 10.64 -4.31 -7.21
C GLN A 185 11.35 -5.24 -6.23
N MET A 186 11.25 -6.55 -6.44
CA MET A 186 11.97 -7.54 -5.65
C MET A 186 13.36 -7.78 -6.22
N SER A 187 14.38 -7.59 -5.39
CA SER A 187 15.75 -8.06 -5.61
C SER A 187 16.00 -9.25 -4.68
N GLY A 188 15.82 -10.47 -5.21
CA GLY A 188 15.75 -11.66 -4.37
C GLY A 188 14.54 -11.61 -3.43
N GLU A 189 14.78 -11.61 -2.12
CA GLU A 189 13.74 -11.47 -1.09
C GLU A 189 13.56 -10.04 -0.57
N THR A 190 14.37 -9.08 -1.05
CA THR A 190 14.38 -7.71 -0.55
C THR A 190 13.64 -6.79 -1.51
N PRO A 191 12.63 -6.02 -1.05
CA PRO A 191 12.02 -4.98 -1.85
C PRO A 191 12.99 -3.81 -2.01
N MET A 192 13.18 -3.35 -3.24
CA MET A 192 14.02 -2.21 -3.61
C MET A 192 13.18 -1.17 -4.36
N PRO A 193 13.34 0.13 -4.09
CA PRO A 193 12.63 1.15 -4.83
C PRO A 193 13.08 1.14 -6.30
N ILE A 194 12.12 1.30 -7.23
CA ILE A 194 12.40 1.53 -8.66
C ILE A 194 13.11 2.88 -8.84
N LEU A 195 12.80 3.81 -7.96
CA LEU A 195 13.27 5.19 -7.95
C LEU A 195 13.92 5.45 -6.58
N GLU A 196 15.24 5.35 -6.50
CA GLU A 196 16.00 5.43 -5.24
C GLU A 196 16.02 6.85 -4.65
N GLU A 197 16.58 7.80 -5.41
CA GLU A 197 16.67 9.21 -5.07
C GLU A 197 15.51 9.95 -5.74
N ILE A 198 14.64 10.58 -4.94
CA ILE A 198 13.49 11.29 -5.48
C ILE A 198 13.22 12.55 -4.68
N ASP A 199 13.31 13.69 -5.35
CA ASP A 199 12.71 14.93 -4.87
C ASP A 199 11.30 15.08 -5.47
N PHE A 200 10.29 14.51 -4.80
CA PHE A 200 8.90 14.58 -5.28
C PHE A 200 8.35 16.01 -5.32
N GLU A 201 8.93 16.94 -4.56
CA GLU A 201 8.46 18.33 -4.52
C GLU A 201 9.04 19.13 -5.69
N ASN A 202 10.28 18.85 -6.08
CA ASN A 202 11.01 19.69 -7.03
C ASN A 202 11.30 19.02 -8.38
N ASP A 203 11.36 17.69 -8.45
CA ASP A 203 11.71 17.00 -9.69
C ASP A 203 10.52 16.76 -10.61
N PRO A 204 10.63 17.14 -11.90
CA PRO A 204 9.64 16.75 -12.88
C PRO A 204 9.66 15.22 -13.08
N LEU A 205 8.46 14.62 -13.15
CA LEU A 205 8.27 13.18 -13.41
C LEU A 205 9.09 12.65 -14.60
N ALA A 206 9.33 13.49 -15.62
CA ALA A 206 10.09 13.14 -16.80
C ALA A 206 11.52 12.66 -16.49
N ASN A 207 12.13 13.12 -15.38
CA ASN A 207 13.46 12.68 -14.94
C ASN A 207 13.50 11.17 -14.60
N TYR A 208 12.35 10.57 -14.32
CA TYR A 208 12.24 9.18 -13.87
C TYR A 208 11.78 8.21 -14.97
N ASN A 209 11.45 8.70 -16.16
CA ASN A 209 10.93 7.90 -17.27
C ASN A 209 11.81 6.69 -17.59
N GLU A 210 13.12 6.85 -17.59
CA GLU A 210 14.09 5.77 -17.87
C GLU A 210 13.98 4.62 -16.89
N ARG A 211 14.02 4.93 -15.59
CA ARG A 211 13.95 3.91 -14.55
C ARG A 211 12.61 3.16 -14.61
N ILE A 212 11.52 3.88 -14.87
CA ILE A 212 10.18 3.29 -15.01
C ILE A 212 10.08 2.36 -16.23
N LEU A 213 10.56 2.80 -17.41
CA LEU A 213 10.55 1.96 -18.62
C LEU A 213 11.47 0.74 -18.48
N ARG A 214 12.62 0.91 -17.82
CA ARG A 214 13.54 -0.20 -17.53
C ARG A 214 12.91 -1.22 -16.61
N PHE A 215 12.21 -0.79 -15.56
CA PHE A 215 11.46 -1.70 -14.69
C PHE A 215 10.45 -2.53 -15.49
N TYR A 216 9.66 -1.89 -16.35
CA TYR A 216 8.72 -2.60 -17.24
C TYR A 216 9.42 -3.64 -18.14
N LEU A 217 10.54 -3.29 -18.78
CA LEU A 217 11.26 -4.26 -19.62
C LEU A 217 11.83 -5.43 -18.80
N ASN A 218 12.35 -5.14 -17.60
CA ASN A 218 12.92 -6.16 -16.73
C ASN A 218 11.85 -7.13 -16.20
N THR A 219 10.64 -6.65 -15.90
CA THR A 219 9.54 -7.53 -15.51
C THR A 219 9.11 -8.45 -16.65
N HIS A 220 9.06 -7.95 -17.90
CA HIS A 220 8.77 -8.77 -19.08
C HIS A 220 9.87 -9.79 -19.42
N ASN A 221 11.13 -9.48 -19.09
CA ASN A 221 12.25 -10.40 -19.30
C ASN A 221 12.48 -11.35 -18.10
N ASN A 222 11.56 -11.39 -17.13
CA ASN A 222 11.67 -12.15 -15.89
C ASN A 222 12.94 -11.85 -15.06
N SER A 223 13.59 -10.69 -15.28
CA SER A 223 14.77 -10.26 -14.53
C SER A 223 14.43 -9.38 -13.32
N ALA A 224 13.18 -8.91 -13.22
CA ALA A 224 12.64 -8.23 -12.06
C ALA A 224 11.21 -8.71 -11.76
N LYS A 225 10.78 -8.60 -10.50
CA LYS A 225 9.39 -8.86 -10.10
C LYS A 225 8.86 -7.65 -9.35
N SER A 226 7.58 -7.32 -9.55
CA SER A 226 6.90 -6.25 -8.82
C SER A 226 6.76 -6.61 -7.33
N TYR A 227 7.00 -5.65 -6.42
CA TYR A 227 6.68 -5.84 -4.99
C TYR A 227 5.19 -5.68 -4.69
N PHE A 228 4.42 -5.10 -5.60
CA PHE A 228 2.97 -5.11 -5.56
C PHE A 228 2.45 -6.56 -5.47
N GLN A 229 1.51 -6.85 -4.58
CA GLN A 229 0.93 -8.17 -4.40
C GLN A 229 -0.59 -8.11 -4.26
N PHE A 230 -1.29 -9.05 -4.88
CA PHE A 230 -2.70 -9.26 -4.60
C PHE A 230 -2.89 -10.08 -3.31
N ALA A 231 -4.09 -9.98 -2.73
CA ALA A 231 -4.40 -10.61 -1.45
C ALA A 231 -4.20 -12.14 -1.45
N TRP A 232 -4.39 -12.83 -2.58
CA TRP A 232 -4.19 -14.29 -2.62
C TRP A 232 -2.73 -14.74 -2.78
N GLU A 233 -1.77 -13.82 -2.93
CA GLU A 233 -0.34 -14.18 -2.98
C GLU A 233 0.23 -14.33 -1.58
N ASP A 234 1.28 -15.13 -1.38
CA ASP A 234 1.91 -15.26 -0.05
C ASP A 234 2.74 -14.02 0.32
N ASN A 235 2.65 -13.61 1.59
CA ASN A 235 3.38 -12.46 2.12
C ASN A 235 3.83 -12.72 3.57
N LYS A 236 5.14 -12.58 3.83
CA LYS A 236 5.77 -12.78 5.14
C LYS A 236 5.25 -11.80 6.20
N GLU A 237 4.88 -10.58 5.80
CA GLU A 237 4.37 -9.55 6.70
C GLU A 237 3.02 -9.92 7.32
N ARG A 238 2.23 -10.80 6.69
CA ARG A 238 0.95 -11.27 7.26
C ARG A 238 1.14 -12.03 8.56
N ALA A 239 2.16 -12.88 8.63
CA ALA A 239 2.46 -13.63 9.84
C ALA A 239 2.86 -12.68 10.99
N GLN A 240 3.61 -11.62 10.68
CA GLN A 240 3.98 -10.59 11.66
C GLN A 240 2.77 -9.77 12.11
N ALA A 241 1.90 -9.35 11.19
CA ALA A 241 0.66 -8.66 11.49
C ALA A 241 -0.25 -9.49 12.42
N CYS A 242 -0.41 -10.79 12.15
CA CYS A 242 -1.17 -11.69 13.03
C CYS A 242 -0.58 -11.77 14.45
N LYS A 243 0.76 -11.83 14.59
CA LYS A 243 1.42 -11.83 15.91
C LYS A 243 1.10 -10.55 16.69
N ARG A 244 1.21 -9.39 16.04
CA ARG A 244 0.90 -8.09 16.67
C ARG A 244 -0.58 -7.96 17.03
N LEU A 245 -1.48 -8.45 16.18
CA LEU A 245 -2.92 -8.43 16.48
C LEU A 245 -3.28 -9.26 17.71
N ALA A 246 -2.60 -10.39 17.97
CA ALA A 246 -2.84 -11.19 19.17
C ALA A 246 -2.53 -10.45 20.48
N GLU A 247 -1.60 -9.51 20.44
CA GLU A 247 -1.18 -8.65 21.55
C GLU A 247 -1.99 -7.35 21.63
N THR A 248 -2.65 -6.96 20.55
CA THR A 248 -3.34 -5.66 20.40
C THR A 248 -4.64 -5.60 21.20
N ASP A 249 -4.82 -4.60 22.07
CA ASP A 249 -6.06 -4.40 22.83
C ASP A 249 -7.12 -3.57 22.11
N ILE A 250 -6.68 -2.64 21.26
CA ILE A 250 -7.55 -1.73 20.51
C ILE A 250 -7.20 -1.86 19.03
N LEU A 251 -8.15 -2.33 18.23
CA LEU A 251 -8.03 -2.39 16.77
C LEU A 251 -8.85 -1.25 16.15
N ILE A 252 -8.20 -0.40 15.34
CA ILE A 252 -8.84 0.68 14.60
C ILE A 252 -8.79 0.35 13.11
N VAL A 253 -9.96 0.16 12.49
CA VAL A 253 -10.12 -0.14 11.07
C VAL A 253 -10.55 1.12 10.33
N ILE A 254 -9.71 1.62 9.42
CA ILE A 254 -9.92 2.92 8.76
C ILE A 254 -10.19 2.74 7.26
N GLY A 255 -11.38 3.14 6.80
CA GLY A 255 -11.72 3.22 5.37
C GLY A 255 -11.71 1.88 4.62
N TYR A 256 -11.67 0.76 5.32
CA TYR A 256 -11.63 -0.58 4.71
C TYR A 256 -13.04 -1.12 4.47
N SER A 257 -13.26 -1.75 3.31
CA SER A 257 -14.59 -2.19 2.85
C SER A 257 -14.84 -3.70 2.97
N PHE A 258 -13.82 -4.46 3.43
CA PHE A 258 -13.83 -5.92 3.51
C PHE A 258 -14.21 -6.59 2.17
N PRO A 259 -13.39 -6.41 1.11
CA PRO A 259 -13.66 -7.01 -0.19
C PRO A 259 -13.54 -8.54 -0.15
N ASP A 260 -14.33 -9.23 -0.99
CA ASP A 260 -14.43 -10.70 -0.97
C ASP A 260 -13.09 -11.41 -1.20
N PHE A 261 -12.22 -10.87 -2.05
CA PHE A 261 -10.88 -11.43 -2.29
C PHE A 261 -9.98 -11.45 -1.04
N ASN A 262 -10.26 -10.59 -0.06
CA ASN A 262 -9.49 -10.50 1.18
C ASN A 262 -10.11 -11.30 2.33
N ARG A 263 -11.33 -11.82 2.16
CA ARG A 263 -12.14 -12.39 3.24
C ARG A 263 -11.43 -13.46 4.07
N GLU A 264 -10.66 -14.33 3.42
CA GLU A 264 -9.91 -15.37 4.12
C GLU A 264 -8.83 -14.78 5.04
N ILE A 265 -8.12 -13.77 4.56
CA ILE A 265 -7.06 -13.11 5.34
C ILE A 265 -7.67 -12.23 6.43
N ASP A 266 -8.75 -11.51 6.13
CA ASP A 266 -9.47 -10.74 7.12
C ASP A 266 -9.94 -11.63 8.28
N ARG A 267 -10.47 -12.83 7.98
CA ARG A 267 -10.84 -13.81 9.01
C ARG A 267 -9.64 -14.26 9.84
N GLN A 268 -8.48 -14.48 9.22
CA GLN A 268 -7.26 -14.83 9.94
C GLN A 268 -6.78 -13.69 10.87
N LEU A 269 -6.81 -12.45 10.39
CA LEU A 269 -6.44 -11.26 11.17
C LEU A 269 -7.38 -11.08 12.37
N PHE A 270 -8.70 -11.18 12.17
CA PHE A 270 -9.66 -11.06 13.27
C PHE A 270 -9.55 -12.21 14.27
N LYS A 271 -9.32 -13.45 13.80
CA LYS A 271 -9.09 -14.59 14.69
C LYS A 271 -7.84 -14.40 15.56
N ALA A 272 -6.81 -13.74 15.03
CA ALA A 272 -5.64 -13.38 15.80
C ALA A 272 -5.97 -12.29 16.84
N PHE A 273 -6.72 -11.25 16.48
CA PHE A 273 -7.11 -10.14 17.37
C PHE A 273 -8.09 -10.55 18.48
N LEU A 274 -9.04 -11.42 18.18
CA LEU A 274 -10.06 -11.92 19.11
C LEU A 274 -9.76 -13.39 19.48
N PRO A 275 -8.65 -13.68 20.18
CA PRO A 275 -8.43 -15.03 20.65
C PRO A 275 -9.52 -15.37 21.67
N ASN A 276 -9.97 -16.63 21.69
CA ASN A 276 -10.94 -17.16 22.67
C ASN A 276 -10.33 -17.22 24.09
N LEU A 277 -9.86 -16.10 24.63
CA LEU A 277 -9.20 -15.99 25.91
C LEU A 277 -10.11 -15.24 26.90
N PRO A 278 -10.55 -15.91 27.99
CA PRO A 278 -11.35 -15.27 29.03
C PRO A 278 -10.62 -14.06 29.63
N GLY A 279 -11.30 -12.93 29.78
CA GLY A 279 -10.85 -11.79 30.57
C GLY A 279 -10.05 -10.71 29.85
N LYS A 280 -9.70 -10.85 28.56
CA LYS A 280 -9.13 -9.74 27.79
C LYS A 280 -10.26 -8.88 27.20
N GLN A 281 -10.33 -7.62 27.62
CA GLN A 281 -11.23 -6.65 27.00
C GLN A 281 -10.61 -6.12 25.71
N LYS A 282 -11.24 -6.41 24.57
CA LYS A 282 -10.84 -5.90 23.26
C LYS A 282 -11.81 -4.81 22.79
N THR A 283 -11.25 -3.76 22.20
CA THR A 283 -12.01 -2.66 21.58
C THR A 283 -11.80 -2.67 20.08
N LEU A 284 -12.88 -2.65 19.31
CA LEU A 284 -12.85 -2.47 17.87
C LEU A 284 -13.43 -1.10 17.53
N VAL A 285 -12.67 -0.29 16.82
CA VAL A 285 -13.13 0.96 16.22
C VAL A 285 -13.22 0.77 14.72
N ILE A 286 -14.35 1.11 14.12
CA ILE A 286 -14.45 1.23 12.66
C ILE A 286 -14.64 2.70 12.32
N GLN A 287 -13.73 3.22 11.50
CA GLN A 287 -13.81 4.53 10.91
C GLN A 287 -14.16 4.42 9.42
N ASN A 288 -15.30 4.99 9.03
CA ASN A 288 -15.70 5.06 7.63
C ASN A 288 -16.67 6.23 7.40
N THR A 289 -16.92 6.55 6.14
CA THR A 289 -17.90 7.58 5.77
C THR A 289 -19.27 7.24 6.37
N GLU A 290 -20.05 8.26 6.75
CA GLU A 290 -21.39 8.08 7.33
C GLU A 290 -22.29 7.17 6.48
N LYS A 291 -22.20 7.30 5.15
CA LYS A 291 -22.94 6.49 4.19
C LYS A 291 -22.63 4.98 4.27
N ASN A 292 -21.39 4.62 4.60
CA ASN A 292 -20.89 3.24 4.48
C ASN A 292 -20.67 2.54 5.82
N ILE A 293 -20.64 3.27 6.94
CA ILE A 293 -20.25 2.72 8.24
C ILE A 293 -21.09 1.51 8.64
N LYS A 294 -22.41 1.55 8.39
CA LYS A 294 -23.33 0.43 8.68
C LYS A 294 -23.02 -0.81 7.86
N ASN A 295 -22.86 -0.67 6.54
CA ASN A 295 -22.56 -1.80 5.65
C ASN A 295 -21.19 -2.43 5.97
N VAL A 296 -20.20 -1.60 6.30
CA VAL A 296 -18.85 -2.06 6.67
C VAL A 296 -18.88 -2.79 8.00
N LYS A 297 -19.63 -2.28 8.97
CA LYS A 297 -19.88 -2.96 10.25
C LYS A 297 -20.49 -4.34 10.04
N GLU A 298 -21.57 -4.45 9.29
CA GLU A 298 -22.23 -5.73 9.03
C GLU A 298 -21.26 -6.74 8.36
N ARG A 299 -20.46 -6.28 7.39
CA ARG A 299 -19.43 -7.15 6.77
C ARG A 299 -18.37 -7.60 7.77
N CYS A 300 -17.90 -6.69 8.62
CA CYS A 300 -16.95 -6.98 9.68
C CYS A 300 -17.51 -8.03 10.65
N GLU A 301 -18.73 -7.82 11.16
CA GLU A 301 -19.42 -8.75 12.07
C GLU A 301 -19.61 -10.14 11.45
N ASN A 302 -19.90 -10.20 10.15
CA ASN A 302 -20.00 -11.45 9.41
C ASN A 302 -18.65 -12.17 9.27
N ILE A 303 -17.53 -11.44 9.12
CA ILE A 303 -16.19 -12.05 9.06
C ILE A 303 -15.77 -12.60 10.43
N MET A 304 -16.14 -11.89 11.50
CA MET A 304 -15.85 -12.29 12.87
C MET A 304 -16.68 -13.50 13.35
N ASP A 305 -17.61 -14.04 12.55
CA ASP A 305 -18.44 -15.22 12.87
C ASP A 305 -19.07 -15.16 14.30
N ARG A 306 -19.67 -14.01 14.67
CA ARG A 306 -20.39 -13.77 15.96
C ARG A 306 -19.60 -14.17 17.24
N VAL A 307 -18.33 -13.80 17.34
CA VAL A 307 -17.46 -14.21 18.46
C VAL A 307 -17.67 -13.40 19.75
N VAL A 308 -17.67 -14.17 20.85
CA VAL A 308 -17.64 -13.78 22.26
C VAL A 308 -16.26 -13.18 22.59
N GLY A 309 -16.21 -11.97 23.13
CA GLY A 309 -14.96 -11.35 23.61
C GLY A 309 -14.74 -9.89 23.21
N LEU A 310 -15.47 -9.39 22.21
CA LEU A 310 -15.48 -7.96 21.95
C LEU A 310 -16.22 -7.24 23.09
N SER A 311 -15.50 -6.36 23.79
CA SER A 311 -16.06 -5.62 24.92
C SER A 311 -16.68 -4.30 24.48
N ASN A 312 -16.05 -3.64 23.51
CA ASN A 312 -16.51 -2.35 22.98
C ASN A 312 -16.41 -2.33 21.45
N TYR A 313 -17.43 -1.77 20.83
CA TYR A 313 -17.48 -1.49 19.40
C TYR A 313 -17.77 0.00 19.21
N ILE A 314 -16.89 0.73 18.53
CA ILE A 314 -16.98 2.18 18.35
C ILE A 314 -17.07 2.49 16.86
N GLU A 315 -17.99 3.37 16.48
CA GLU A 315 -18.13 3.89 15.12
C GLU A 315 -17.58 5.31 15.07
N SER A 316 -16.78 5.61 14.05
CA SER A 316 -16.26 6.95 13.79
C SER A 316 -16.52 7.34 12.34
N THR A 317 -17.02 8.55 12.12
CA THR A 317 -17.35 9.07 10.79
C THR A 317 -16.55 10.34 10.44
N ASP A 318 -15.53 10.67 11.23
CA ASP A 318 -14.60 11.73 10.89
C ASP A 318 -13.83 11.31 9.63
N GLU A 319 -13.88 12.12 8.59
CA GLU A 319 -13.17 11.84 7.32
C GLU A 319 -11.90 12.67 7.18
N ASP A 320 -11.76 13.71 8.00
CA ASP A 320 -10.70 14.72 7.98
C ASP A 320 -9.49 14.31 8.81
N GLN A 321 -9.66 13.40 9.78
CA GLN A 321 -8.58 12.87 10.61
C GLN A 321 -8.70 11.35 10.82
N PHE A 322 -7.58 10.66 10.99
CA PHE A 322 -7.59 9.26 11.43
C PHE A 322 -7.94 9.18 12.92
N HIS A 323 -8.85 8.27 13.26
CA HIS A 323 -9.30 8.08 14.61
C HIS A 323 -8.14 7.62 15.50
N LEU A 324 -8.04 8.23 16.68
CA LEU A 324 -7.11 7.85 17.72
C LEU A 324 -7.91 7.48 18.95
N HIS A 325 -7.63 6.30 19.50
CA HIS A 325 -8.25 5.83 20.72
C HIS A 325 -7.14 5.40 21.68
N PHE A 326 -7.01 6.14 22.78
CA PHE A 326 -6.06 5.85 23.83
C PHE A 326 -6.83 5.50 25.10
N THR A 327 -6.34 4.50 25.83
CA THR A 327 -6.78 4.24 27.19
C THR A 327 -5.76 4.83 28.15
N ASP A 328 -6.20 5.47 29.23
CA ASP A 328 -5.33 6.03 30.29
C ASP A 328 -4.51 4.97 31.08
N LYS A 329 -4.48 3.72 30.61
CA LYS A 329 -3.61 2.69 31.15
C LYS A 329 -2.17 3.07 30.84
N LYS A 330 -1.48 3.63 31.84
CA LYS A 330 -0.02 3.78 31.81
C LYS A 330 0.62 2.45 31.41
N PRO A 331 1.65 2.45 30.54
CA PRO A 331 2.42 1.25 30.30
C PRO A 331 2.93 0.73 31.65
N VAL A 332 2.67 -0.55 31.92
CA VAL A 332 3.25 -1.22 33.08
C VAL A 332 4.75 -1.26 32.81
N ALA A 333 5.51 -0.44 33.54
CA ALA A 333 6.96 -0.53 33.54
C ALA A 333 7.35 -1.95 33.97
N GLY A 334 7.77 -2.78 33.02
CA GLY A 334 8.18 -4.15 33.32
C GLY A 334 8.36 -4.97 32.05
N TYR A 335 9.57 -4.96 31.51
CA TYR A 335 10.49 -6.10 31.48
C TYR A 335 11.82 -5.61 30.92
N VAL A 336 12.70 -5.17 31.83
CA VAL A 336 14.14 -5.28 31.60
C VAL A 336 14.52 -6.66 32.14
N SER A 337 14.84 -7.58 31.24
CA SER A 337 15.68 -8.74 31.52
C SER A 337 16.35 -9.20 30.25
#